data_AF-A0A6H9YP23-F1
#
_entry.id   AF-A0A6H9YP23-F1
#
_cell.length_a   1.000
_cell.length_b   1.000
_cell.length_c   1.000
_cell.angle_alpha   90.00
_cell.angle_beta   90.00
_cell.angle_gamma   90.00
#
_symmetry.space_group_name_H-M   'P 1'
#
loop_
_entity.id
_entity.type
_entity.pdbx_description
1 polymer ?
#
loop_
_entity_poly.entity_id
_entity_poly.type
_entity_poly.pdbx_seq_one_letter_code
_entity_poly.pdbx_strand_id
1 'polypeptide(L)'
;MATYKTQIQWGGPNADWHDDADLIITIRNREAVVPADQMPETGTQVSWASPRGNAQVTFYDNGARFSGSAQFKGEGPVGYRGQAKA
;
A
#
# COMPACT_ATOMS: atom_id res chain seq x y z
N MET A 1 -1.82 5.28 -12.55
CA MET A 1 -0.71 5.24 -11.63
C MET A 1 -1.38 5.63 -10.37
N ALA A 2 -1.55 4.67 -9.48
CA ALA A 2 -2.26 4.94 -8.25
C ALA A 2 -1.25 5.51 -7.25
N THR A 3 -1.54 6.71 -6.75
CA THR A 3 -0.71 7.40 -5.78
C THR A 3 -1.49 7.51 -4.48
N TYR A 4 -0.86 7.12 -3.37
CA TYR A 4 -1.47 7.06 -2.06
C TYR A 4 -0.67 7.87 -1.06
N LYS A 5 -1.35 8.71 -0.28
CA LYS A 5 -0.80 9.22 0.99
C LYS A 5 -0.83 8.06 1.97
N THR A 6 0.33 7.65 2.48
CA THR A 6 0.43 6.46 3.33
C THR A 6 0.70 6.79 4.78
N GLN A 7 0.37 5.82 5.63
CA GLN A 7 0.64 5.85 7.05
C GLN A 7 1.10 4.48 7.50
N ILE A 8 1.96 4.46 8.51
CA ILE A 8 2.43 3.25 9.18
C ILE A 8 2.07 3.26 10.67
N GLN A 9 1.92 2.07 11.23
CA GLN A 9 1.67 1.85 12.65
C GLN A 9 2.75 0.91 13.21
N TRP A 10 3.50 1.40 14.20
CA TRP A 10 4.55 0.64 14.90
C TRP A 10 4.31 0.69 16.42
N GLY A 11 4.78 -0.32 17.17
CA GLY A 11 4.55 -0.40 18.62
C GLY A 11 3.28 -1.17 19.03
N GLY A 12 2.60 -1.82 18.07
CA GLY A 12 1.45 -2.69 18.31
C GLY A 12 0.13 -2.12 17.77
N PRO A 13 -0.96 -2.90 17.84
CA PRO A 13 -2.24 -2.57 17.18
C PRO A 13 -2.96 -1.35 17.77
N ASN A 14 -2.61 -0.94 18.99
CA ASN A 14 -3.19 0.21 19.69
C ASN A 14 -2.32 1.49 19.59
N ALA A 15 -1.20 1.42 18.86
CA ALA A 15 -0.35 2.59 18.65
C ALA A 15 -0.97 3.56 17.64
N ASP A 16 -0.52 4.80 17.66
CA ASP A 16 -0.97 5.81 16.70
C ASP A 16 -0.48 5.50 15.27
N TRP A 17 -1.22 6.03 14.29
CA TRP A 17 -0.79 6.02 12.89
C TRP A 17 0.04 7.25 12.60
N HIS A 18 1.14 7.06 11.90
CA HIS A 18 2.06 8.13 11.55
C HIS A 18 2.14 8.27 10.04
N ASP A 19 2.21 9.51 9.55
CA ASP A 19 2.40 9.81 8.13
C ASP A 19 3.73 9.23 7.63
N ASP A 20 3.70 8.68 6.42
CA ASP A 20 4.86 8.08 5.75
C ASP A 20 4.96 8.62 4.30
N ALA A 21 6.00 8.19 3.58
CA ALA A 21 6.18 8.51 2.17
C ALA A 21 4.98 8.06 1.31
N ASP A 22 4.76 8.74 0.19
CA ASP A 22 3.73 8.31 -0.75
C ASP A 22 4.06 6.94 -1.35
N LEU A 23 3.04 6.10 -1.51
CA LEU A 23 3.13 4.92 -2.36
C LEU A 23 2.67 5.29 -3.76
N ILE A 24 3.55 5.13 -4.74
CA ILE A 24 3.23 5.24 -6.15
C ILE A 24 3.35 3.84 -6.74
N ILE A 25 2.25 3.31 -7.28
CA ILE A 25 2.24 1.95 -7.83
C ILE A 25 1.54 1.89 -9.19
N THR A 26 2.10 1.08 -10.09
CA THR A 26 1.53 0.75 -11.41
C THR A 26 1.99 -0.65 -11.80
N ILE A 27 1.08 -1.48 -12.26
CA ILE A 27 1.36 -2.84 -12.74
C ILE A 27 0.86 -2.93 -14.17
N ARG A 28 1.80 -2.98 -15.11
CA ARG A 28 1.52 -3.19 -16.54
C ARG A 28 1.65 -4.66 -16.86
N ASN A 29 0.54 -5.38 -16.87
CA ASN A 29 0.42 -6.75 -17.34
C ASN A 29 -0.80 -6.88 -18.27
N ARG A 30 -1.13 -8.11 -18.66
CA ARG A 30 -2.27 -8.41 -19.55
C ARG A 30 -3.58 -7.74 -19.10
N GLU A 31 -3.81 -7.68 -17.79
CA GLU A 31 -5.07 -7.20 -17.20
C GLU A 31 -4.93 -5.86 -16.46
N ALA A 32 -3.78 -5.20 -16.56
CA ALA A 32 -3.46 -3.94 -15.88
C ALA A 32 -3.93 -3.86 -14.42
N VAL A 33 -3.57 -4.86 -13.59
CA VAL A 33 -4.06 -5.05 -12.20
C VAL A 33 -4.00 -3.77 -11.34
N VAL A 34 -3.01 -2.91 -11.58
CA VAL A 34 -2.97 -1.55 -11.04
C VAL A 34 -2.72 -0.60 -12.22
N PRO A 35 -3.78 -0.03 -12.82
CA PRO A 35 -3.68 0.65 -14.11
C PRO A 35 -3.05 2.05 -14.01
N ALA A 36 -2.67 2.58 -15.18
CA ALA A 36 -1.99 3.87 -15.29
C ALA A 36 -2.92 5.09 -15.18
N ASP A 37 -4.23 4.87 -15.24
CA ASP A 37 -5.25 5.90 -15.43
C ASP A 37 -6.51 5.66 -14.57
N GLN A 38 -6.55 4.56 -13.81
CA GLN A 38 -7.66 4.21 -12.93
C GLN A 38 -7.16 3.69 -11.59
N MET A 39 -8.05 3.62 -10.60
CA MET A 39 -7.77 2.98 -9.31
C MET A 39 -7.92 1.45 -9.43
N PRO A 40 -7.21 0.66 -8.60
CA PRO A 40 -7.45 -0.78 -8.50
C PRO A 40 -8.88 -1.08 -8.06
N GLU A 41 -9.46 -2.18 -8.54
CA GLU A 41 -10.78 -2.60 -8.08
C GLU A 41 -10.74 -3.06 -6.61
N THR A 42 -11.88 -2.97 -5.92
CA THR A 42 -12.03 -3.50 -4.56
C THR A 42 -11.68 -4.99 -4.52
N GLY A 43 -10.85 -5.39 -3.54
CA GLY A 43 -10.37 -6.75 -3.41
C GLY A 43 -9.09 -7.05 -4.17
N THR A 44 -8.59 -6.12 -4.99
CA THR A 44 -7.25 -6.24 -5.58
C THR A 44 -6.23 -6.42 -4.46
N GLN A 45 -5.33 -7.39 -4.62
CA GLN A 45 -4.24 -7.66 -3.68
C GLN A 45 -2.91 -7.48 -4.40
N VAL A 46 -1.98 -6.79 -3.74
CA VAL A 46 -0.62 -6.61 -4.24
C VAL A 46 0.39 -6.91 -3.16
N SER A 47 1.39 -7.73 -3.50
CA SER A 47 2.60 -7.89 -2.71
C SER A 47 3.84 -7.53 -3.49
N TRP A 48 4.84 -7.03 -2.78
CA TRP A 48 6.18 -6.82 -3.31
C TRP A 48 7.21 -7.29 -2.29
N ALA A 49 8.38 -7.70 -2.79
CA ALA A 49 9.51 -8.08 -1.96
C ALA A 49 10.82 -7.69 -2.67
N SER A 50 11.75 -7.16 -1.89
CA SER A 50 13.09 -6.80 -2.33
C SER A 50 14.05 -6.82 -1.14
N PRO A 51 15.38 -6.72 -1.36
CA PRO A 51 16.33 -6.51 -0.26
C PRO A 51 16.10 -5.23 0.55
N ARG A 52 15.24 -4.30 0.07
CA ARG A 52 14.88 -3.07 0.77
C ARG A 52 13.62 -3.20 1.63
N GLY A 53 12.90 -4.31 1.55
CA GLY A 53 11.66 -4.53 2.27
C GLY A 53 10.61 -5.28 1.45
N ASN A 54 9.48 -5.54 2.09
CA ASN A 54 8.32 -6.21 1.52
C ASN A 54 7.02 -5.61 2.05
N ALA A 55 5.91 -5.89 1.37
CA ALA A 55 4.58 -5.62 1.87
C ALA A 55 3.53 -6.50 1.20
N GLN A 56 2.36 -6.57 1.82
CA GLN A 56 1.14 -7.13 1.26
C GLN A 56 0.00 -6.17 1.57
N VAL A 57 -0.72 -5.70 0.55
CA VAL A 57 -1.84 -4.77 0.69
C VAL A 57 -3.08 -5.27 -0.04
N THR A 58 -4.24 -4.92 0.48
CA THR A 58 -5.55 -5.15 -0.15
C THR A 58 -6.23 -3.80 -0.38
N PHE A 59 -6.77 -3.59 -1.58
CA PHE A 59 -7.48 -2.37 -1.96
C PHE A 59 -8.97 -2.47 -1.62
N TYR A 60 -9.54 -1.36 -1.17
CA TYR A 60 -10.94 -1.20 -0.75
C TYR A 60 -11.52 0.07 -1.36
N ASP A 61 -12.85 0.19 -1.31
CA ASP A 61 -13.61 1.37 -1.74
C ASP A 61 -13.22 1.81 -3.16
N ASN A 62 -13.22 0.84 -4.09
CA ASN A 62 -12.80 1.00 -5.48
C ASN A 62 -11.39 1.58 -5.62
N GLY A 63 -10.49 1.13 -4.75
CA GLY A 63 -9.08 1.51 -4.75
C GLY A 63 -8.81 2.89 -4.14
N ALA A 64 -9.81 3.55 -3.56
CA ALA A 64 -9.62 4.79 -2.82
C ALA A 64 -8.81 4.58 -1.52
N ARG A 65 -8.80 3.34 -1.00
CA ARG A 65 -8.04 2.97 0.21
C ARG A 65 -7.30 1.66 0.00
N PHE A 66 -6.22 1.46 0.75
CA PHE A 66 -5.68 0.12 1.00
C PHE A 66 -5.28 -0.05 2.47
N SER A 67 -5.21 -1.30 2.91
CA SER A 67 -4.57 -1.66 4.18
C SER A 67 -3.81 -2.98 4.07
N GLY A 68 -2.84 -3.18 4.95
CA GLY A 68 -2.03 -4.37 5.01
C GLY A 68 -0.86 -4.22 5.99
N SER A 69 0.25 -4.86 5.66
CA SER A 69 1.50 -4.77 6.43
C SER A 69 2.68 -4.53 5.51
N ALA A 70 3.70 -3.89 6.05
CA ALA A 70 4.99 -3.69 5.40
C ALA A 70 6.13 -3.98 6.37
N GLN A 71 7.30 -4.28 5.83
CA GLN A 71 8.55 -4.32 6.58
C GLN A 71 9.65 -3.72 5.71
N PHE A 72 10.26 -2.64 6.19
CA PHE A 72 11.37 -1.98 5.50
C PHE A 72 12.72 -2.47 6.04
N LYS A 73 13.79 -2.26 5.26
CA LYS A 73 15.14 -2.75 5.60
C LYS A 73 15.62 -2.17 6.93
N GLY A 74 15.90 -3.06 7.88
CA GLY A 74 16.39 -2.69 9.21
C GLY A 74 15.28 -2.40 10.22
N GLU A 75 14.01 -2.57 9.83
CA GLU A 75 12.84 -2.30 10.66
C GLU A 75 12.05 -3.59 10.96
N GLY A 76 11.25 -3.52 12.03
CA GLY A 76 10.23 -4.53 12.32
C GLY A 76 9.00 -4.39 11.40
N PRO A 77 8.08 -5.37 11.43
CA PRO A 77 6.83 -5.25 10.68
C PRO A 77 5.98 -4.10 11.23
N VAL A 78 5.33 -3.37 10.32
CA VAL A 78 4.41 -2.27 10.61
C VAL A 78 3.05 -2.53 9.97
N GLY A 79 1.99 -2.03 10.61
CA GLY A 79 0.71 -1.85 9.92
C GLY A 79 0.89 -0.81 8.81
N TYR A 80 0.29 -1.02 7.65
CA TYR A 80 0.45 -0.12 6.50
C TYR A 80 -0.89 0.19 5.87
N ARG A 81 -1.18 1.47 5.62
CA ARG A 81 -2.42 1.90 4.97
C ARG A 81 -2.18 3.10 4.07
N GLY A 82 -3.07 3.28 3.11
CA GLY A 82 -3.02 4.45 2.24
C GLY A 82 -4.40 4.92 1.81
N GLN A 83 -4.48 6.22 1.52
CA GLN A 83 -5.64 6.87 0.90
C GLN A 83 -5.20 7.49 -0.42
N ALA A 84 -6.00 7.29 -1.46
CA ALA A 84 -5.70 7.81 -2.79
C ALA A 84 -5.59 9.33 -2.73
N LYS A 85 -4.59 9.89 -3.43
CA LYS A 85 -4.53 11.33 -3.67
C LYS A 85 -5.54 11.71 -4.75
N ALA A 86 -6.26 12.81 -4.51
CA ALA A 86 -7.11 13.45 -5.51
C ALA A 86 -6.27 14.02 -6.66
#